data_AF-A0A3A0FGU6-F1
#
_entry.id   AF-A0A3A0FGU6-F1
#
_cell.length_a   1.000
_cell.length_b   1.000
_cell.length_c   1.000
_cell.angle_alpha   90.00
_cell.angle_beta   90.00
_cell.angle_gamma   90.00
#
_symmetry.space_group_name_H-M   'P 1'
#
loop_
_entity.id
_entity.type
_entity.pdbx_description
1 polymer ?
#
loop_
_entity_poly.entity_id
_entity_poly.type
_entity_poly.pdbx_seq_one_letter_code
_entity_poly.pdbx_strand_id
1 'polypeptide(L)'
;MQRRNRGRSAGALALGLASLFAAGTAFAQATTDFCGCAGSPNSLGSFVSRDAATWPAGTVQRNDFFGGCNDAIEVPLPPDGVVVFDAIDVNGTTLRGCNAHLTFSRNAANTPVTLLVKGDVTVRNGGRITVSGFPGGNASTGGAGAPGLGGLGGFAGGEGAYELVNFGNVGGNGVGPGGGFGATIDPAALASGGAFVGVPELRPLLGGSGGGGGRSVNGNAGASGGGGGGGGGAILIAANGTIDVQSGALVVADGGTGGNRSGSESSSGAGGSGGAIRLLANRIQGSGQILARGGNPGNCCDSLSGNLGTPGRIRLEAIFNTFAADNTSPVAVRAPAPGPLVNPITPTVRITGIDGAATPADPIGYRNAIDMIVDAPGVIQVDLATSDVPAGTDVQVTVKPKVGALPASQNVTLTSCTSGSCTAAASFDLAAGAYIVEARATFQTP
;
A
#
# COMPACT_ATOMS: atom_id res chain seq x y z
N MET A 1 16.12 -4.68 -95.92
CA MET A 1 14.93 -3.85 -96.22
C MET A 1 14.90 -2.74 -95.19
N GLN A 2 15.42 -1.56 -95.56
CA GLN A 2 14.66 -0.30 -95.73
C GLN A 2 14.09 0.23 -94.39
N ARG A 3 14.31 1.46 -93.93
CA ARG A 3 14.92 2.67 -94.52
C ARG A 3 15.01 3.72 -93.39
N ARG A 4 16.14 4.46 -93.38
CA ARG A 4 16.28 5.93 -93.18
C ARG A 4 15.82 6.58 -91.86
N ASN A 5 16.34 7.73 -91.43
CA ASN A 5 17.58 8.50 -91.57
C ASN A 5 17.29 9.84 -90.87
N ARG A 6 18.30 10.43 -90.20
CA ARG A 6 18.45 11.88 -89.85
C ARG A 6 17.44 12.42 -88.82
N GLY A 7 17.81 13.31 -87.90
CA GLY A 7 19.07 14.01 -87.66
C GLY A 7 18.79 15.32 -86.92
N ARG A 8 19.73 15.67 -86.04
CA ARG A 8 20.17 17.02 -85.63
C ARG A 8 19.33 17.90 -84.68
N SER A 9 20.13 18.49 -83.78
CA SER A 9 20.13 19.87 -83.22
C SER A 9 19.24 20.23 -82.03
N ALA A 10 19.89 20.27 -80.87
CA ALA A 10 20.12 21.43 -79.99
C ALA A 10 19.00 22.47 -79.81
N GLY A 11 18.59 22.64 -78.55
CA GLY A 11 17.91 23.82 -78.03
C GLY A 11 17.93 23.79 -76.50
N ALA A 12 18.71 24.68 -75.89
CA ALA A 12 18.78 24.91 -74.44
C ALA A 12 17.50 25.56 -73.92
N LEU A 13 17.06 25.25 -72.68
CA LEU A 13 16.81 26.28 -71.65
C LEU A 13 16.30 25.69 -70.31
N ALA A 14 16.79 26.34 -69.25
CA ALA A 14 16.16 26.60 -67.96
C ALA A 14 16.13 25.49 -66.89
N LEU A 15 17.06 25.66 -65.93
CA LEU A 15 16.90 25.27 -64.53
C LEU A 15 15.55 25.74 -63.99
N GLY A 16 14.76 24.82 -63.44
CA GLY A 16 13.67 25.09 -62.52
C GLY A 16 13.88 24.29 -61.24
N LEU A 17 14.50 24.91 -60.23
CA LEU A 17 14.42 24.44 -58.85
C LEU A 17 12.95 24.57 -58.42
N ALA A 18 12.24 23.45 -58.35
CA ALA A 18 10.97 23.37 -57.63
C ALA A 18 11.24 22.76 -56.26
N SER A 19 11.46 23.64 -55.29
CA SER A 19 11.38 23.36 -53.85
C SER A 19 9.96 22.91 -53.51
N LEU A 20 9.73 21.59 -53.48
CA LEU A 20 8.53 21.03 -52.86
C LEU A 20 8.67 21.20 -51.35
N PHE A 21 7.95 22.17 -50.82
CA PHE A 21 7.71 22.36 -49.40
C PHE A 21 7.16 21.06 -48.78
N ALA A 22 7.80 20.65 -47.70
CA ALA A 22 7.36 19.60 -46.81
C ALA A 22 5.97 19.95 -46.23
N ALA A 23 4.93 19.27 -46.70
CA ALA A 23 3.73 19.09 -45.90
C ALA A 23 4.02 17.95 -44.92
N GLY A 24 4.63 18.30 -43.79
CA GLY A 24 4.68 17.43 -42.64
C GLY A 24 3.24 17.11 -42.23
N THR A 25 2.78 15.91 -42.53
CA THR A 25 1.65 15.35 -41.81
C THR A 25 2.10 15.21 -40.37
N ALA A 26 1.75 16.21 -39.55
CA ALA A 26 1.69 16.02 -38.12
C ALA A 26 0.72 14.85 -37.91
N PHE A 27 1.26 13.66 -37.66
CA PHE A 27 0.51 12.66 -36.95
C PHE A 27 0.11 13.32 -35.64
N ALA A 28 -1.17 13.70 -35.53
CA ALA A 28 -1.77 13.91 -34.23
C ALA A 28 -1.56 12.60 -33.49
N GLN A 29 -0.51 12.53 -32.67
CA GLN A 29 -0.30 11.44 -31.76
C GLN A 29 -1.54 11.47 -30.88
N ALA A 30 -2.45 10.51 -31.10
CA ALA A 30 -3.62 10.36 -30.25
C ALA A 30 -3.08 10.35 -28.83
N THR A 31 -3.40 11.40 -28.06
CA THR A 31 -3.03 11.48 -26.65
C THR A 31 -3.76 10.35 -25.98
N THR A 32 -3.08 9.22 -25.84
CA THR A 32 -3.60 8.03 -25.20
C THR A 32 -3.85 8.37 -23.74
N ASP A 33 -5.13 8.49 -23.38
CA ASP A 33 -5.58 8.79 -22.03
C ASP A 33 -5.50 7.54 -21.15
N PHE A 34 -4.28 7.14 -20.80
CA PHE A 34 -4.00 5.98 -19.96
C PHE A 34 -4.58 6.12 -18.55
N CYS A 35 -4.59 7.34 -18.00
CA CYS A 35 -5.16 7.61 -16.68
C CYS A 35 -6.70 7.72 -16.71
N GLY A 36 -7.33 7.77 -17.89
CA GLY A 36 -8.76 8.09 -18.04
C GLY A 36 -9.13 9.47 -17.48
N CYS A 37 -8.16 10.39 -17.42
CA CYS A 37 -8.24 11.63 -16.66
C CYS A 37 -8.01 12.89 -17.51
N ALA A 38 -7.69 12.77 -18.80
CA ALA A 38 -7.40 13.91 -19.67
C ALA A 38 -8.53 14.96 -19.68
N GLY A 39 -9.78 14.50 -19.72
CA GLY A 39 -10.98 15.35 -19.68
C GLY A 39 -11.58 15.57 -18.29
N SER A 40 -10.94 15.10 -17.22
CA SER A 40 -11.53 15.14 -15.88
C SER A 40 -11.70 16.60 -15.40
N PRO A 41 -12.93 17.02 -15.02
CA PRO A 41 -13.18 18.34 -14.44
C PRO A 41 -12.70 18.44 -12.98
N ASN A 42 -12.42 17.30 -12.33
CA ASN A 42 -12.04 17.21 -10.93
C ASN A 42 -10.53 17.34 -10.70
N SER A 43 -9.79 17.92 -11.66
CA SER A 43 -8.35 18.14 -11.51
C SER A 43 -8.10 19.18 -10.42
N LEU A 44 -7.11 18.92 -9.58
CA LEU A 44 -6.63 19.85 -8.56
C LEU A 44 -5.55 20.80 -9.10
N GLY A 45 -5.35 20.82 -10.43
CA GLY A 45 -4.29 21.59 -11.07
C GLY A 45 -2.94 20.88 -11.04
N SER A 46 -1.86 21.62 -11.29
CA SER A 46 -0.50 21.09 -11.12
C SER A 46 -0.11 21.15 -9.64
N PHE A 47 0.59 20.13 -9.14
CA PHE A 47 1.17 20.12 -7.79
C PHE A 47 2.68 20.31 -7.87
N VAL A 48 3.22 21.29 -7.15
CA VAL A 48 4.65 21.52 -7.00
C VAL A 48 5.00 21.57 -5.51
N SER A 49 5.84 20.64 -5.06
CA SER A 49 6.16 20.52 -3.63
C SER A 49 6.88 21.75 -3.02
N ARG A 50 7.41 22.66 -3.85
CA ARG A 50 8.03 23.92 -3.43
C ARG A 50 7.14 25.14 -3.61
N ASP A 51 5.91 24.97 -4.08
CA ASP A 51 4.98 26.07 -4.25
C ASP A 51 3.67 25.76 -3.54
N ALA A 52 3.51 26.29 -2.34
CA ALA A 52 2.31 26.06 -1.52
C ALA A 52 1.03 26.61 -2.18
N ALA A 53 1.13 27.53 -3.14
CA ALA A 53 -0.03 28.02 -3.88
C ALA A 53 -0.62 26.94 -4.82
N THR A 54 0.16 25.92 -5.15
CA THR A 54 -0.25 24.79 -5.99
C THR A 54 -0.80 23.60 -5.21
N TRP A 55 -0.80 23.68 -3.87
CA TRP A 55 -1.21 22.55 -3.05
C TRP A 55 -2.73 22.47 -2.95
N PRO A 56 -3.30 21.25 -2.99
CA PRO A 56 -4.71 21.05 -2.69
C PRO A 56 -5.14 21.66 -1.36
N ALA A 57 -6.39 22.12 -1.29
CA ALA A 57 -6.96 22.62 -0.05
C ALA A 57 -6.83 21.58 1.08
N GLY A 58 -6.43 22.04 2.27
CA GLY A 58 -6.20 21.18 3.43
C GLY A 58 -4.83 20.48 3.46
N THR A 59 -3.98 20.69 2.45
CA THR A 59 -2.59 20.22 2.50
C THR A 59 -1.85 20.90 3.64
N VAL A 60 -1.16 20.11 4.46
CA VAL A 60 -0.36 20.61 5.58
C VAL A 60 1.10 20.23 5.40
N GLN A 61 2.00 21.11 5.84
CA GLN A 61 3.41 20.82 5.92
C GLN A 61 3.80 20.56 7.37
N ARG A 62 4.21 19.33 7.69
CA ARG A 62 4.68 18.95 9.03
C ARG A 62 6.16 18.64 8.99
N ASN A 63 6.86 18.91 10.09
CA ASN A 63 8.22 18.42 10.27
C ASN A 63 8.12 17.00 10.85
N ASP A 64 8.58 16.03 10.07
CA ASP A 64 8.50 14.62 10.39
C ASP A 64 9.76 14.26 11.18
N PHE A 65 9.62 14.32 12.51
CA PHE A 65 10.48 13.67 13.50
C PHE A 65 11.67 14.45 14.10
N PHE A 66 11.96 14.08 15.36
CA PHE A 66 12.97 14.60 16.27
C PHE A 66 14.38 14.57 15.66
N GLY A 67 14.95 15.77 15.41
CA GLY A 67 16.39 15.96 15.19
C GLY A 67 16.87 16.19 13.76
N GLY A 68 15.98 16.42 12.78
CA GLY A 68 16.38 16.73 11.39
C GLY A 68 15.44 17.70 10.66
N CYS A 69 15.85 18.13 9.46
CA CYS A 69 15.06 18.98 8.56
C CYS A 69 14.40 18.07 7.50
N ASN A 70 13.27 17.44 7.84
CA ASN A 70 12.48 16.58 6.95
C ASN A 70 11.02 17.02 7.02
N ASP A 71 10.45 17.42 5.88
CA ASP A 71 9.09 17.93 5.84
C ASP A 71 8.18 16.98 5.07
N ALA A 72 7.14 16.46 5.73
CA ALA A 72 5.98 15.94 5.01
C ALA A 72 5.18 17.10 4.43
N ILE A 73 4.87 17.00 3.14
CA ILE A 73 3.75 17.68 2.54
C ILE A 73 2.64 16.64 2.47
N GLU A 74 1.67 16.78 3.36
CA GLU A 74 0.61 15.82 3.62
C GLU A 74 -0.66 16.27 2.90
N VAL A 75 -0.95 15.64 1.75
CA VAL A 75 -2.13 15.96 0.93
C VAL A 75 -3.35 15.15 1.42
N PRO A 76 -4.52 15.76 1.63
CA PRO A 76 -5.71 15.03 2.05
C PRO A 76 -6.19 14.03 0.99
N LEU A 77 -6.46 12.78 1.39
CA LEU A 77 -7.12 11.82 0.51
C LEU A 77 -8.64 11.98 0.56
N PRO A 78 -9.30 12.05 -0.60
CA PRO A 78 -10.75 11.85 -0.68
C PRO A 78 -11.16 10.47 -0.17
N PRO A 79 -12.45 10.24 0.15
CA PRO A 79 -12.93 8.96 0.69
C PRO A 79 -12.63 7.74 -0.19
N ASP A 80 -12.53 7.91 -1.52
CA ASP A 80 -12.20 6.85 -2.48
C ASP A 80 -10.69 6.66 -2.71
N GLY A 81 -9.85 7.55 -2.16
CA GLY A 81 -8.40 7.54 -2.35
C GLY A 81 -7.91 8.00 -3.71
N VAL A 82 -8.77 8.56 -4.57
CA VAL A 82 -8.43 8.95 -5.94
C VAL A 82 -8.23 10.46 -6.01
N VAL A 83 -7.06 10.88 -6.51
CA VAL A 83 -6.72 12.29 -6.70
C VAL A 83 -6.30 12.51 -8.15
N VAL A 84 -6.81 13.59 -8.76
CA VAL A 84 -6.51 13.96 -10.14
C VAL A 84 -5.66 15.23 -10.18
N PHE A 85 -4.55 15.21 -10.90
CA PHE A 85 -3.66 16.36 -11.12
C PHE A 85 -3.41 16.61 -12.61
N ASP A 86 -3.09 17.84 -12.96
CA ASP A 86 -2.60 18.16 -14.30
C ASP A 86 -1.13 17.71 -14.47
N ALA A 87 -0.30 17.94 -13.44
CA ALA A 87 1.09 17.47 -13.35
C ALA A 87 1.50 17.35 -11.87
N ILE A 88 2.50 16.52 -11.58
CA ILE A 88 3.07 16.38 -10.23
C ILE A 88 4.58 16.61 -10.29
N ASP A 89 5.07 17.44 -9.38
CA ASP A 89 6.48 17.79 -9.29
C ASP A 89 6.97 17.82 -7.83
N VAL A 90 7.70 16.77 -7.45
CA VAL A 90 8.23 16.57 -6.10
C VAL A 90 9.72 16.88 -6.09
N ASN A 91 10.08 18.04 -5.57
CA ASN A 91 11.45 18.48 -5.35
C ASN A 91 12.10 17.76 -4.17
N GLY A 92 13.44 17.75 -4.12
CA GLY A 92 14.18 17.19 -2.98
C GLY A 92 14.16 18.02 -1.72
N THR A 93 13.85 19.31 -1.81
CA THR A 93 13.73 20.18 -0.63
C THR A 93 12.44 20.99 -0.66
N THR A 94 11.96 21.39 0.52
CA THR A 94 10.85 22.34 0.67
C THR A 94 11.34 23.79 0.56
N LEU A 95 10.41 24.75 0.66
CA LEU A 95 10.75 26.17 0.78
C LEU A 95 11.63 26.47 2.01
N ARG A 96 11.58 25.62 3.04
CA ARG A 96 12.42 25.73 4.26
C ARG A 96 13.83 25.17 4.07
N GLY A 97 14.12 24.53 2.94
CA GLY A 97 15.38 23.84 2.71
C GLY A 97 15.49 22.45 3.35
N CYS A 98 14.41 21.96 3.98
CA CYS A 98 14.31 20.59 4.50
C CYS A 98 14.08 19.58 3.38
N ASN A 99 14.48 18.33 3.57
CA ASN A 99 14.14 17.25 2.64
C ASN A 99 12.62 17.15 2.49
N ALA A 100 12.10 17.11 1.27
CA ALA A 100 10.67 17.09 1.02
C ALA A 100 10.15 15.66 0.76
N HIS A 101 9.11 15.31 1.51
CA HIS A 101 8.41 14.03 1.39
C HIS A 101 6.93 14.31 1.06
N LEU A 102 6.46 13.90 -0.12
CA LEU A 102 5.04 13.87 -0.41
C LEU A 102 4.43 12.62 0.25
N THR A 103 3.46 12.84 1.11
CA THR A 103 2.64 11.80 1.76
C THR A 103 1.18 12.27 1.79
N PHE A 104 0.32 11.48 2.40
CA PHE A 104 -1.11 11.72 2.36
C PHE A 104 -1.77 11.54 3.72
N SER A 105 -2.76 12.39 4.01
CA SER A 105 -3.61 12.20 5.18
C SER A 105 -4.57 11.06 4.93
N ARG A 106 -4.68 10.20 5.93
CA ARG A 106 -5.55 9.02 5.87
C ARG A 106 -7.02 9.41 5.95
N ASN A 107 -7.83 8.84 5.07
CA ASN A 107 -9.29 8.89 5.18
C ASN A 107 -9.83 7.81 6.15
N ALA A 108 -11.14 7.79 6.40
CA ALA A 108 -11.75 6.85 7.35
C ALA A 108 -11.48 5.38 6.98
N ALA A 109 -11.57 5.05 5.69
CA ALA A 109 -11.37 3.68 5.18
C ALA A 109 -9.89 3.29 4.99
N ASN A 110 -8.94 4.20 5.24
CA ASN A 110 -7.52 4.02 4.92
C ASN A 110 -7.28 3.47 3.51
N THR A 111 -7.87 4.08 2.49
CA THR A 111 -7.76 3.56 1.12
C THR A 111 -6.31 3.57 0.61
N PRO A 112 -5.97 2.71 -0.37
CA PRO A 112 -4.82 2.92 -1.23
C PRO A 112 -4.84 4.32 -1.88
N VAL A 113 -3.66 4.82 -2.25
CA VAL A 113 -3.51 6.09 -2.96
C VAL A 113 -3.58 5.85 -4.47
N THR A 114 -4.45 6.56 -5.18
CA THR A 114 -4.47 6.57 -6.65
C THR A 114 -4.27 7.99 -7.16
N LEU A 115 -3.16 8.22 -7.86
CA LEU A 115 -2.84 9.48 -8.52
C LEU A 115 -3.08 9.33 -10.02
N LEU A 116 -4.06 10.07 -10.53
CA LEU A 116 -4.35 10.18 -11.96
C LEU A 116 -3.79 11.51 -12.47
N VAL A 117 -2.87 11.47 -13.44
CA VAL A 117 -2.10 12.64 -13.85
C VAL A 117 -2.22 12.87 -15.36
N LYS A 118 -2.75 14.03 -15.75
CA LYS A 118 -2.98 14.36 -17.16
C LYS A 118 -1.70 14.56 -17.96
N GLY A 119 -0.63 14.97 -17.29
CA GLY A 119 0.70 15.20 -17.85
C GLY A 119 1.75 14.34 -17.19
N ASP A 120 2.83 14.97 -16.75
CA ASP A 120 4.03 14.32 -16.22
C ASP A 120 4.01 14.22 -14.69
N VAL A 121 4.71 13.21 -14.19
CA VAL A 121 5.09 13.07 -12.78
C VAL A 121 6.61 13.09 -12.69
N THR A 122 7.15 14.11 -12.05
CA THR A 122 8.59 14.24 -11.82
C THR A 122 8.88 14.13 -10.33
N VAL A 123 9.67 13.13 -9.93
CA VAL A 123 10.27 13.07 -8.60
C VAL A 123 11.74 13.44 -8.77
N ARG A 124 12.08 14.69 -8.41
CA ARG A 124 13.41 15.25 -8.60
C ARG A 124 14.42 14.66 -7.63
N ASN A 125 15.70 14.93 -7.87
CA ASN A 125 16.79 14.53 -6.98
C ASN A 125 16.49 14.89 -5.51
N GLY A 126 16.59 13.89 -4.62
CA GLY A 126 16.27 13.98 -3.20
C GLY A 126 14.78 13.98 -2.86
N GLY A 127 13.90 14.06 -3.86
CA GLY A 127 12.46 14.08 -3.69
C GLY A 127 11.92 12.70 -3.34
N ARG A 128 10.89 12.66 -2.48
CA ARG A 128 10.28 11.40 -2.06
C ARG A 128 8.78 11.43 -2.16
N ILE A 129 8.19 10.36 -2.69
CA ILE A 129 6.77 10.01 -2.49
C ILE A 129 6.74 8.79 -1.57
N THR A 130 5.99 8.85 -0.47
CA THR A 130 5.98 7.76 0.52
C THR A 130 4.57 7.44 0.99
N VAL A 131 4.28 6.14 1.03
CA VAL A 131 3.08 5.55 1.65
C VAL A 131 3.45 4.48 2.67
N SER A 132 4.68 4.48 3.17
CA SER A 132 5.21 3.46 4.10
C SER A 132 4.39 3.23 5.36
N GLY A 133 4.52 2.03 5.91
CA GLY A 133 4.04 1.68 7.24
C GLY A 133 4.91 2.31 8.33
N PHE A 134 4.31 2.47 9.51
CA PHE A 134 4.95 3.08 10.67
C PHE A 134 5.63 2.01 11.54
N PRO A 135 6.75 2.35 12.21
CA PRO A 135 7.37 1.48 13.18
C PRO A 135 6.42 1.09 14.32
N GLY A 136 6.59 -0.12 14.84
CA GLY A 136 6.03 -0.52 16.12
C GLY A 136 6.67 0.26 17.26
N GLY A 137 5.89 0.51 18.31
CA GLY A 137 6.37 1.17 19.52
C GLY A 137 7.37 0.30 20.26
N ASN A 138 8.44 0.92 20.75
CA ASN A 138 9.33 0.28 21.70
C ASN A 138 8.62 0.04 23.03
N ALA A 139 8.88 -1.09 23.64
CA ALA A 139 8.42 -1.39 24.99
C ALA A 139 9.27 -0.63 26.04
N SER A 140 8.75 -0.51 27.24
CA SER A 140 9.42 0.14 28.37
C SER A 140 9.12 -0.58 29.69
N THR A 141 9.74 -0.13 30.77
CA THR A 141 9.42 -0.62 32.12
C THR A 141 7.97 -0.37 32.52
N GLY A 142 7.31 0.64 31.93
CA GLY A 142 5.94 1.04 32.26
C GLY A 142 4.88 0.69 31.22
N GLY A 143 5.25 0.14 30.05
CA GLY A 143 4.27 -0.10 28.99
C GLY A 143 4.77 -1.04 27.89
N ALA A 144 3.82 -1.76 27.31
CA ALA A 144 4.03 -2.58 26.12
C ALA A 144 4.26 -1.71 24.88
N GLY A 145 4.94 -2.27 23.88
CA GLY A 145 5.09 -1.62 22.59
C GLY A 145 3.75 -1.51 21.86
N ALA A 146 3.37 -0.29 21.48
CA ALA A 146 2.17 -0.04 20.69
C ALA A 146 2.29 -0.62 19.26
N PRO A 147 1.20 -1.05 18.63
CA PRO A 147 1.23 -1.52 17.25
C PRO A 147 1.61 -0.39 16.28
N GLY A 148 2.48 -0.68 15.31
CA GLY A 148 2.80 0.24 14.23
C GLY A 148 1.63 0.41 13.27
N LEU A 149 1.27 1.64 12.93
CA LEU A 149 0.20 1.90 11.96
C LEU A 149 0.60 1.42 10.57
N GLY A 150 -0.32 0.79 9.84
CA GLY A 150 -0.11 0.49 8.42
C GLY A 150 0.04 1.76 7.60
N GLY A 151 0.68 1.69 6.44
CA GLY A 151 0.72 2.79 5.47
C GLY A 151 -0.66 3.11 4.91
N LEU A 152 -0.73 4.03 3.94
CA LEU A 152 -1.99 4.34 3.24
C LEU A 152 -2.42 3.12 2.44
N GLY A 153 -3.58 2.51 2.74
CA GLY A 153 -3.97 1.21 2.17
C GLY A 153 -3.31 -0.01 2.81
N GLY A 154 -2.42 0.17 3.79
CA GLY A 154 -1.74 -0.90 4.54
C GLY A 154 -2.37 -1.19 5.90
N PHE A 155 -1.95 -2.29 6.53
CA PHE A 155 -2.53 -2.78 7.79
C PHE A 155 -1.55 -2.62 8.97
N ALA A 156 -2.07 -2.45 10.19
CA ALA A 156 -1.22 -2.28 11.38
C ALA A 156 -0.59 -3.57 11.91
N GLY A 157 0.49 -3.41 12.68
CA GLY A 157 1.12 -4.49 13.44
C GLY A 157 0.33 -4.87 14.69
N GLY A 158 0.83 -5.87 15.42
CA GLY A 158 0.27 -6.33 16.68
C GLY A 158 0.81 -5.59 17.91
N GLU A 159 0.03 -5.54 18.98
CA GLU A 159 0.47 -4.97 20.26
C GLU A 159 1.48 -5.90 20.97
N GLY A 160 2.47 -5.33 21.66
CA GLY A 160 3.32 -6.11 22.55
C GLY A 160 2.55 -6.68 23.75
N ALA A 161 2.94 -7.86 24.22
CA ALA A 161 2.45 -8.41 25.47
C ALA A 161 3.14 -7.76 26.68
N TYR A 162 2.39 -7.58 27.76
CA TYR A 162 2.95 -7.21 29.05
C TYR A 162 2.01 -7.66 30.18
N GLU A 163 2.32 -8.78 30.83
CA GLU A 163 1.45 -9.39 31.85
C GLU A 163 1.07 -8.42 32.97
N LEU A 164 1.95 -7.48 33.32
CA LEU A 164 1.69 -6.48 34.36
C LEU A 164 0.65 -5.42 33.95
N VAL A 165 0.54 -5.10 32.65
CA VAL A 165 -0.24 -3.94 32.18
C VAL A 165 -1.46 -4.37 31.35
N ASN A 166 -1.29 -5.30 30.41
CA ASN A 166 -2.36 -5.76 29.54
C ASN A 166 -2.75 -7.23 29.80
N PHE A 167 -2.21 -7.84 30.88
CA PHE A 167 -2.51 -9.21 31.32
C PHE A 167 -2.27 -10.28 30.25
N GLY A 168 -1.56 -9.92 29.18
CA GLY A 168 -1.26 -10.78 28.05
C GLY A 168 0.20 -11.23 28.11
N ASN A 169 0.40 -12.49 27.79
CA ASN A 169 1.71 -13.13 27.78
C ASN A 169 2.12 -13.52 26.35
N VAL A 170 1.14 -13.76 25.47
CA VAL A 170 1.27 -13.86 24.00
C VAL A 170 1.13 -12.49 23.34
N GLY A 171 2.02 -12.15 22.41
CA GLY A 171 1.93 -10.90 21.65
C GLY A 171 0.69 -10.82 20.77
N GLY A 172 0.22 -9.61 20.48
CA GLY A 172 -0.86 -9.39 19.53
C GLY A 172 -0.46 -9.78 18.10
N ASN A 173 -1.43 -10.25 17.33
CA ASN A 173 -1.22 -10.55 15.91
C ASN A 173 -1.23 -9.26 15.08
N GLY A 174 -0.41 -9.20 14.03
CA GLY A 174 -0.54 -8.20 12.98
C GLY A 174 -1.86 -8.38 12.24
N VAL A 175 -2.41 -7.27 11.76
CA VAL A 175 -3.64 -7.27 10.96
C VAL A 175 -3.35 -7.26 9.47
N GLY A 176 -4.38 -7.57 8.69
CA GLY A 176 -4.31 -7.72 7.25
C GLY A 176 -4.23 -9.18 6.80
N PRO A 177 -4.42 -9.44 5.50
CA PRO A 177 -4.63 -10.78 4.94
C PRO A 177 -3.41 -11.71 4.98
N GLY A 178 -2.25 -11.18 5.36
CA GLY A 178 -1.04 -11.93 5.73
C GLY A 178 -0.44 -11.44 7.05
N GLY A 179 -1.26 -10.98 7.99
CA GLY A 179 -0.80 -10.44 9.28
C GLY A 179 0.04 -11.45 10.07
N GLY A 180 1.17 -11.00 10.61
CA GLY A 180 2.12 -11.86 11.31
C GLY A 180 1.60 -12.31 12.69
N PHE A 181 1.86 -13.55 13.08
CA PHE A 181 1.52 -14.05 14.41
C PHE A 181 2.32 -13.36 15.52
N GLY A 182 1.67 -13.09 16.65
CA GLY A 182 2.36 -12.63 17.86
C GLY A 182 3.26 -13.71 18.46
N ALA A 183 4.28 -13.30 19.21
CA ALA A 183 5.19 -14.23 19.87
C ALA A 183 4.50 -15.00 21.01
N THR A 184 4.87 -16.26 21.21
CA THR A 184 4.30 -17.19 22.21
C THR A 184 5.35 -17.71 23.19
N ILE A 185 4.90 -18.25 24.31
CA ILE A 185 5.75 -18.80 25.38
C ILE A 185 5.75 -20.33 25.38
N ASP A 186 4.60 -20.94 25.06
CA ASP A 186 4.43 -22.39 24.99
C ASP A 186 3.57 -22.79 23.77
N PRO A 187 4.15 -23.44 22.74
CA PRO A 187 5.58 -23.54 22.53
C PRO A 187 6.20 -22.15 22.33
N ALA A 188 7.47 -21.97 22.68
CA ALA A 188 8.15 -20.70 22.48
C ALA A 188 8.30 -20.40 20.98
N ALA A 189 7.75 -19.28 20.52
CA ALA A 189 7.88 -18.83 19.14
C ALA A 189 8.07 -17.31 19.09
N LEU A 190 8.89 -16.86 18.15
CA LEU A 190 9.14 -15.45 17.90
C LEU A 190 7.98 -14.83 17.11
N ALA A 191 7.81 -13.53 17.23
CA ALA A 191 6.82 -12.80 16.46
C ALA A 191 7.11 -12.98 14.96
N SER A 192 6.08 -13.29 14.18
CA SER A 192 6.21 -13.46 12.74
C SER A 192 6.04 -12.12 12.02
N GLY A 193 6.82 -11.90 10.97
CA GLY A 193 6.68 -10.72 10.12
C GLY A 193 5.38 -10.76 9.32
N GLY A 194 4.90 -9.59 8.93
CA GLY A 194 3.77 -9.50 8.02
C GLY A 194 4.13 -10.07 6.63
N ALA A 195 3.15 -10.66 5.96
CA ALA A 195 3.25 -11.15 4.60
C ALA A 195 2.41 -10.32 3.62
N PHE A 196 2.97 -10.05 2.44
CA PHE A 196 2.27 -9.43 1.32
C PHE A 196 1.55 -10.49 0.49
N VAL A 197 0.29 -10.25 0.11
CA VAL A 197 -0.57 -11.25 -0.57
C VAL A 197 -1.12 -10.77 -1.92
N GLY A 198 -0.62 -9.65 -2.46
CA GLY A 198 -1.10 -9.08 -3.72
C GLY A 198 -0.61 -9.84 -4.97
N VAL A 199 -1.50 -9.93 -5.97
CA VAL A 199 -1.24 -10.56 -7.27
C VAL A 199 -0.25 -9.74 -8.14
N PRO A 200 0.45 -10.36 -9.11
CA PRO A 200 1.39 -9.68 -10.01
C PRO A 200 0.87 -8.43 -10.72
N GLU A 201 -0.44 -8.40 -10.99
CA GLU A 201 -1.15 -7.32 -11.67
C GLU A 201 -1.41 -6.12 -10.75
N LEU A 202 -1.31 -6.29 -9.43
CA LEU A 202 -1.70 -5.31 -8.42
C LEU A 202 -3.12 -4.76 -8.65
N ARG A 203 -4.03 -5.68 -8.98
CA ARG A 203 -5.47 -5.45 -9.19
C ARG A 203 -6.26 -6.52 -8.41
N PRO A 204 -6.95 -6.16 -7.32
CA PRO A 204 -7.01 -4.82 -6.72
C PRO A 204 -5.65 -4.38 -6.16
N LEU A 205 -5.48 -3.07 -6.00
CA LEU A 205 -4.32 -2.49 -5.33
C LEU A 205 -4.49 -2.70 -3.82
N LEU A 206 -3.55 -3.40 -3.19
CA LEU A 206 -3.61 -3.79 -1.78
C LEU A 206 -2.29 -3.46 -1.09
N GLY A 207 -2.34 -2.90 0.12
CA GLY A 207 -1.15 -2.65 0.94
C GLY A 207 -0.62 -3.91 1.64
N GLY A 208 0.46 -3.71 2.38
CA GLY A 208 1.12 -4.72 3.17
C GLY A 208 0.43 -5.00 4.50
N SER A 209 0.64 -6.22 5.01
CA SER A 209 0.15 -6.67 6.31
C SER A 209 1.11 -6.29 7.44
N GLY A 210 0.60 -6.10 8.66
CA GLY A 210 1.46 -5.82 9.81
C GLY A 210 2.15 -7.05 10.40
N GLY A 211 3.26 -6.82 11.11
CA GLY A 211 3.98 -7.86 11.86
C GLY A 211 3.37 -8.11 13.24
N GLY A 212 3.66 -9.27 13.83
CA GLY A 212 3.23 -9.61 15.19
C GLY A 212 3.98 -8.85 16.28
N GLY A 213 3.33 -8.70 17.43
CA GLY A 213 3.92 -8.14 18.66
C GLY A 213 4.74 -9.17 19.43
N GLY A 214 5.65 -8.68 20.27
CA GLY A 214 6.49 -9.49 21.13
C GLY A 214 5.77 -10.02 22.37
N ARG A 215 6.33 -11.06 22.99
CA ARG A 215 5.78 -11.74 24.17
C ARG A 215 6.25 -11.13 25.48
N SER A 216 5.55 -11.49 26.56
CA SER A 216 5.93 -11.24 27.95
C SER A 216 6.02 -12.59 28.65
N VAL A 217 7.10 -12.85 29.39
CA VAL A 217 7.33 -14.16 30.04
C VAL A 217 6.82 -14.17 31.48
N ASN A 218 6.66 -13.00 32.10
CA ASN A 218 6.16 -12.84 33.47
C ASN A 218 5.67 -11.41 33.74
N GLY A 219 4.99 -11.21 34.87
CA GLY A 219 4.49 -9.93 35.35
C GLY A 219 5.52 -8.97 35.98
N ASN A 220 6.83 -9.19 35.80
CA ASN A 220 7.83 -8.29 36.38
C ASN A 220 7.90 -6.95 35.62
N ALA A 221 8.27 -5.89 36.32
CA ALA A 221 8.50 -4.59 35.72
C ALA A 221 9.56 -4.68 34.60
N GLY A 222 9.18 -4.24 33.39
CA GLY A 222 10.05 -4.30 32.22
C GLY A 222 10.10 -5.65 31.52
N ALA A 223 9.27 -6.63 31.85
CA ALA A 223 9.08 -7.84 31.03
C ALA A 223 8.09 -7.59 29.87
N SER A 224 8.31 -6.50 29.10
CA SER A 224 7.34 -6.01 28.11
C SER A 224 7.83 -6.24 26.67
N GLY A 225 6.92 -6.77 25.84
CA GLY A 225 7.16 -7.05 24.43
C GLY A 225 7.06 -5.81 23.56
N GLY A 226 7.87 -5.77 22.50
CA GLY A 226 7.81 -4.69 21.50
C GLY A 226 6.61 -4.83 20.56
N GLY A 227 6.12 -3.72 20.01
CA GLY A 227 5.00 -3.74 19.07
C GLY A 227 5.42 -4.20 17.67
N GLY A 228 4.52 -4.82 16.92
CA GLY A 228 4.76 -5.18 15.52
C GLY A 228 4.78 -3.97 14.59
N GLY A 229 5.59 -3.99 13.54
CA GLY A 229 5.64 -2.94 12.52
C GLY A 229 4.41 -2.96 11.61
N GLY A 230 3.93 -1.78 11.20
CA GLY A 230 2.82 -1.66 10.26
C GLY A 230 3.22 -2.05 8.83
N GLY A 231 2.32 -2.68 8.08
CA GLY A 231 2.55 -3.00 6.67
C GLY A 231 2.62 -1.76 5.79
N GLY A 232 3.40 -1.82 4.72
CA GLY A 232 3.55 -0.74 3.75
C GLY A 232 2.24 -0.37 3.07
N GLY A 233 2.09 0.88 2.62
CA GLY A 233 0.89 1.31 1.91
C GLY A 233 0.84 0.84 0.46
N ALA A 234 -0.17 1.28 -0.27
CA ALA A 234 -0.32 0.97 -1.67
C ALA A 234 -0.57 2.24 -2.48
N ILE A 235 0.14 2.37 -3.60
CA ILE A 235 0.03 3.53 -4.49
C ILE A 235 -0.03 3.11 -5.96
N LEU A 236 -0.99 3.67 -6.68
CA LEU A 236 -1.06 3.71 -8.13
C LEU A 236 -0.74 5.13 -8.60
N ILE A 237 0.20 5.27 -9.53
CA ILE A 237 0.43 6.52 -10.26
C ILE A 237 0.20 6.22 -11.74
N ALA A 238 -0.86 6.79 -12.31
CA ALA A 238 -1.22 6.69 -13.71
C ALA A 238 -1.04 8.05 -14.38
N ALA A 239 -0.08 8.16 -15.29
CA ALA A 239 0.27 9.41 -15.97
C ALA A 239 0.12 9.28 -17.49
N ASN A 240 -0.54 10.23 -18.15
CA ASN A 240 -0.58 10.22 -19.62
C ASN A 240 0.77 10.57 -20.25
N GLY A 241 1.63 11.28 -19.51
CA GLY A 241 2.98 11.64 -19.92
C GLY A 241 4.06 10.68 -19.40
N THR A 242 5.11 11.26 -18.84
CA THR A 242 6.29 10.58 -18.31
C THR A 242 6.24 10.55 -16.79
N ILE A 243 6.57 9.39 -16.22
CA ILE A 243 6.98 9.28 -14.81
C ILE A 243 8.52 9.26 -14.81
N ASP A 244 9.13 10.34 -14.32
CA ASP A 244 10.58 10.51 -14.18
C ASP A 244 10.97 10.48 -12.69
N VAL A 245 11.67 9.41 -12.27
CA VAL A 245 12.20 9.26 -10.91
C VAL A 245 13.71 9.47 -10.96
N GLN A 246 14.15 10.70 -10.72
CA GLN A 246 15.52 11.14 -10.93
C GLN A 246 16.51 10.50 -9.94
N SER A 247 17.81 10.59 -10.23
CA SER A 247 18.86 10.11 -9.31
C SER A 247 18.65 10.63 -7.89
N GLY A 248 18.77 9.76 -6.89
CA GLY A 248 18.54 10.11 -5.47
C GLY A 248 17.09 10.37 -5.08
N ALA A 249 16.13 10.26 -6.00
CA ALA A 249 14.70 10.32 -5.72
C ALA A 249 14.15 8.96 -5.27
N LEU A 250 13.06 8.96 -4.51
CA LEU A 250 12.45 7.76 -3.93
C LEU A 250 10.93 7.71 -4.12
N VAL A 251 10.42 6.53 -4.50
CA VAL A 251 8.99 6.18 -4.38
C VAL A 251 8.88 4.97 -3.47
N VAL A 252 8.25 5.11 -2.30
CA VAL A 252 8.42 4.15 -1.19
C VAL A 252 7.09 3.69 -0.61
N ALA A 253 6.94 2.37 -0.46
CA ALA A 253 5.85 1.67 0.18
C ALA A 253 6.39 0.58 1.14
N ASP A 254 7.52 0.86 1.80
CA ASP A 254 8.14 -0.07 2.74
C ASP A 254 7.26 -0.35 3.97
N GLY A 255 7.40 -1.56 4.53
CA GLY A 255 6.86 -1.91 5.84
C GLY A 255 7.63 -1.23 6.97
N GLY A 256 6.93 -0.97 8.06
CA GLY A 256 7.48 -0.44 9.30
C GLY A 256 8.29 -1.48 10.06
N THR A 257 9.30 -1.01 10.80
CA THR A 257 10.11 -1.88 11.66
C THR A 257 9.33 -2.32 12.90
N GLY A 258 9.62 -3.50 13.44
CA GLY A 258 9.15 -3.89 14.77
C GLY A 258 9.75 -3.01 15.86
N GLY A 259 9.07 -2.93 16.99
CA GLY A 259 9.52 -2.26 18.20
C GLY A 259 10.44 -3.14 19.04
N ASN A 260 11.38 -2.51 19.73
CA ASN A 260 12.28 -3.19 20.66
C ASN A 260 11.52 -3.61 21.93
N ARG A 261 11.97 -4.69 22.55
CA ARG A 261 11.50 -5.15 23.85
C ARG A 261 12.13 -4.39 25.01
N SER A 262 11.56 -4.56 26.21
CA SER A 262 12.20 -4.17 27.47
C SER A 262 12.58 -5.43 28.25
N GLY A 263 13.72 -5.42 28.94
CA GLY A 263 14.17 -6.53 29.78
C GLY A 263 14.57 -7.82 29.03
N SER A 264 15.07 -8.82 29.77
CA SER A 264 15.42 -10.14 29.23
C SER A 264 14.22 -11.07 29.07
N GLU A 265 13.14 -10.83 29.81
CA GLU A 265 11.98 -11.71 29.97
C GLU A 265 10.83 -11.38 28.99
N SER A 266 11.18 -11.06 27.75
CA SER A 266 10.24 -10.60 26.72
C SER A 266 10.81 -10.83 25.31
N SER A 267 10.09 -10.47 24.24
CA SER A 267 10.65 -10.47 22.88
C SER A 267 10.34 -9.20 22.11
N SER A 268 11.13 -8.91 21.07
CA SER A 268 10.86 -7.78 20.17
C SER A 268 9.69 -8.08 19.24
N GLY A 269 9.08 -7.03 18.71
CA GLY A 269 8.08 -7.16 17.65
C GLY A 269 8.71 -7.47 16.30
N ALA A 270 7.90 -8.00 15.38
CA ALA A 270 8.30 -8.31 14.02
C ALA A 270 8.06 -7.15 13.04
N GLY A 271 8.70 -7.18 11.87
CA GLY A 271 8.50 -6.17 10.83
C GLY A 271 7.19 -6.34 10.05
N GLY A 272 6.61 -5.24 9.58
CA GLY A 272 5.48 -5.27 8.64
C GLY A 272 5.92 -5.61 7.22
N SER A 273 5.05 -6.18 6.39
CA SER A 273 5.40 -6.45 4.99
C SER A 273 5.55 -5.16 4.20
N GLY A 274 6.27 -5.21 3.07
CA GLY A 274 6.21 -4.17 2.06
C GLY A 274 4.80 -4.07 1.46
N GLY A 275 4.54 -2.94 0.81
CA GLY A 275 3.28 -2.61 0.19
C GLY A 275 3.27 -2.77 -1.34
N ALA A 276 2.41 -2.03 -2.02
CA ALA A 276 2.26 -2.13 -3.47
C ALA A 276 2.56 -0.81 -4.17
N ILE A 277 3.40 -0.85 -5.20
CA ILE A 277 3.66 0.30 -6.07
C ILE A 277 3.33 -0.10 -7.50
N ARG A 278 2.35 0.57 -8.10
CA ARG A 278 1.96 0.38 -9.50
C ARG A 278 2.15 1.71 -10.24
N LEU A 279 3.06 1.73 -11.21
CA LEU A 279 3.30 2.89 -12.06
C LEU A 279 2.85 2.57 -13.48
N LEU A 280 2.07 3.47 -14.06
CA LEU A 280 1.48 3.30 -15.37
C LEU A 280 1.62 4.60 -16.16
N ALA A 281 2.33 4.56 -17.29
CA ALA A 281 2.58 5.78 -18.06
C ALA A 281 2.89 5.53 -19.55
N ASN A 282 2.97 6.59 -20.34
CA ASN A 282 3.57 6.51 -21.67
C ASN A 282 5.06 6.12 -21.56
N ARG A 283 5.77 6.78 -20.63
CA ARG A 283 7.19 6.55 -20.37
C ARG A 283 7.48 6.48 -18.87
N ILE A 284 8.30 5.52 -18.48
CA ILE A 284 8.88 5.44 -17.12
C ILE A 284 10.40 5.47 -17.27
N GLN A 285 11.05 6.45 -16.65
CA GLN A 285 12.48 6.70 -16.78
C GLN A 285 13.09 7.24 -15.48
N GLY A 286 14.42 7.40 -15.49
CA GLY A 286 15.19 7.94 -14.39
C GLY A 286 16.08 6.90 -13.72
N SER A 287 16.78 7.32 -12.67
CA SER A 287 17.78 6.53 -11.96
C SER A 287 17.67 6.58 -10.44
N GLY A 288 16.54 7.05 -9.91
CA GLY A 288 16.20 6.95 -8.48
C GLY A 288 15.78 5.54 -8.10
N GLN A 289 15.12 5.38 -6.95
CA GLN A 289 14.70 4.06 -6.46
C GLN A 289 13.19 3.97 -6.23
N ILE A 290 12.65 2.77 -6.47
CA ILE A 290 11.26 2.40 -6.16
C ILE A 290 11.31 1.23 -5.19
N LEU A 291 10.76 1.40 -4.00
CA LEU A 291 11.00 0.52 -2.85
C LEU A 291 9.68 0.08 -2.20
N ALA A 292 9.45 -1.23 -2.10
CA ALA A 292 8.34 -1.84 -1.38
C ALA A 292 8.87 -3.02 -0.56
N ARG A 293 9.82 -2.75 0.32
CA ARG A 293 10.56 -3.72 1.12
C ARG A 293 9.80 -4.07 2.40
N GLY A 294 10.06 -5.25 2.95
CA GLY A 294 9.61 -5.59 4.29
C GLY A 294 10.37 -4.79 5.35
N GLY A 295 9.70 -4.58 6.49
CA GLY A 295 10.30 -3.97 7.66
C GLY A 295 11.21 -4.92 8.42
N ASN A 296 12.21 -4.35 9.09
CA ASN A 296 13.08 -5.08 10.02
C ASN A 296 12.34 -5.44 11.31
N PRO A 297 12.69 -6.52 12.01
CA PRO A 297 12.21 -6.71 13.37
C PRO A 297 12.77 -5.64 14.31
N GLY A 298 12.19 -5.54 15.50
CA GLY A 298 12.77 -4.75 16.58
C GLY A 298 14.15 -5.28 16.94
N ASN A 299 15.12 -4.39 17.07
CA ASN A 299 16.50 -4.74 17.37
C ASN A 299 16.61 -5.20 18.82
N CYS A 300 17.04 -6.44 19.04
CA CYS A 300 17.53 -6.88 20.34
C CYS A 300 18.87 -7.59 20.19
N CYS A 301 19.64 -7.59 21.29
CA CYS A 301 21.00 -8.11 21.36
C CYS A 301 21.11 -9.66 21.39
N ASP A 302 20.05 -10.39 21.03
CA ASP A 302 19.97 -11.85 21.13
C ASP A 302 18.92 -12.49 20.19
N SER A 303 18.67 -13.79 20.35
CA SER A 303 17.74 -14.61 19.54
C SER A 303 16.26 -14.33 19.77
N LEU A 304 15.91 -13.22 20.44
CA LEU A 304 14.53 -12.83 20.77
C LEU A 304 13.98 -11.72 19.86
N SER A 305 14.61 -11.53 18.70
CA SER A 305 14.14 -10.62 17.65
C SER A 305 12.94 -11.23 16.95
N GLY A 306 11.94 -10.42 16.58
CA GLY A 306 10.89 -10.89 15.66
C GLY A 306 11.46 -11.24 14.29
N ASN A 307 10.60 -11.68 13.38
CA ASN A 307 10.97 -11.96 12.00
C ASN A 307 10.83 -10.70 11.10
N LEU A 308 11.54 -10.74 9.97
CA LEU A 308 11.41 -9.75 8.90
C LEU A 308 10.03 -9.82 8.26
N GLY A 309 9.46 -8.67 7.89
CA GLY A 309 8.32 -8.64 6.99
C GLY A 309 8.74 -9.08 5.58
N THR A 310 7.82 -9.67 4.82
CA THR A 310 8.11 -10.00 3.42
C THR A 310 8.16 -8.73 2.57
N PRO A 311 8.93 -8.71 1.46
CA PRO A 311 8.78 -7.67 0.45
C PRO A 311 7.34 -7.62 -0.09
N GLY A 312 6.94 -6.44 -0.54
CA GLY A 312 5.70 -6.17 -1.23
C GLY A 312 5.81 -6.47 -2.72
N ARG A 313 5.22 -5.62 -3.56
CA ARG A 313 5.31 -5.79 -5.02
C ARG A 313 5.36 -4.46 -5.76
N ILE A 314 6.16 -4.43 -6.82
CA ILE A 314 6.28 -3.29 -7.72
C ILE A 314 5.87 -3.72 -9.12
N ARG A 315 5.05 -2.92 -9.80
CA ARG A 315 4.63 -3.13 -11.18
C ARG A 315 4.84 -1.86 -11.99
N LEU A 316 5.50 -1.97 -13.14
CA LEU A 316 5.75 -0.88 -14.07
C LEU A 316 5.12 -1.19 -15.42
N GLU A 317 4.20 -0.34 -15.89
CA GLU A 317 3.46 -0.51 -17.13
C GLU A 317 3.68 0.70 -18.03
N ALA A 318 4.47 0.54 -19.09
CA ALA A 318 4.74 1.66 -19.99
C ALA A 318 5.12 1.21 -21.40
N ILE A 319 4.79 2.05 -22.38
CA ILE A 319 5.21 1.88 -23.78
C ILE A 319 6.73 2.02 -23.88
N PHE A 320 7.29 3.00 -23.17
CA PHE A 320 8.74 3.24 -23.12
C PHE A 320 9.22 3.12 -21.67
N ASN A 321 9.82 1.99 -21.31
CA ASN A 321 10.39 1.79 -19.99
C ASN A 321 11.91 1.67 -20.06
N THR A 322 12.62 2.69 -19.58
CA THR A 322 14.09 2.71 -19.49
C THR A 322 14.59 2.64 -18.05
N PHE A 323 13.69 2.46 -17.08
CA PHE A 323 14.04 2.40 -15.66
C PHE A 323 14.78 1.10 -15.34
N ALA A 324 15.99 1.19 -14.79
CA ALA A 324 16.83 0.02 -14.52
C ALA A 324 16.17 -0.99 -13.56
N ALA A 325 16.47 -2.29 -13.72
CA ALA A 325 15.93 -3.34 -12.86
C ALA A 325 16.42 -3.20 -11.40
N ASP A 326 17.70 -2.90 -11.22
CA ASP A 326 18.36 -2.80 -9.90
C ASP A 326 17.93 -1.55 -9.10
N ASN A 327 17.19 -0.64 -9.74
CA ASN A 327 16.58 0.52 -9.09
C ASN A 327 15.22 0.19 -8.43
N THR A 328 14.79 -1.07 -8.46
CA THR A 328 13.55 -1.53 -7.83
C THR A 328 13.84 -2.60 -6.78
N SER A 329 13.21 -2.47 -5.60
CA SER A 329 13.33 -3.49 -4.55
C SER A 329 11.96 -3.71 -3.88
N PRO A 330 11.30 -4.86 -4.06
CA PRO A 330 11.73 -6.02 -4.87
C PRO A 330 11.77 -5.71 -6.37
N VAL A 331 12.33 -6.63 -7.16
CA VAL A 331 12.37 -6.50 -8.63
C VAL A 331 10.97 -6.31 -9.18
N ALA A 332 10.78 -5.25 -9.98
CA ALA A 332 9.49 -4.93 -10.54
C ALA A 332 9.03 -5.91 -11.63
N VAL A 333 7.74 -6.25 -11.59
CA VAL A 333 7.04 -6.86 -12.73
C VAL A 333 6.83 -5.79 -13.79
N ARG A 334 7.12 -6.09 -15.06
CA ARG A 334 7.03 -5.12 -16.16
C ARG A 334 6.01 -5.56 -17.20
N ALA A 335 5.18 -4.61 -17.63
CA ALA A 335 4.27 -4.80 -18.76
C ALA A 335 4.62 -3.82 -19.89
N PRO A 336 4.54 -4.26 -21.16
CA PRO A 336 4.94 -3.45 -22.31
C PRO A 336 3.95 -2.32 -22.66
N ALA A 337 2.80 -2.27 -21.99
CA ALA A 337 1.81 -1.23 -22.16
C ALA A 337 0.98 -1.05 -20.87
N PRO A 338 0.44 0.16 -20.65
CA PRO A 338 -0.58 0.43 -19.64
C PRO A 338 -1.79 -0.53 -19.71
N GLY A 339 -2.05 -1.26 -18.62
CA GLY A 339 -3.28 -2.05 -18.44
C GLY A 339 -4.43 -1.27 -17.77
N PRO A 340 -5.60 -1.91 -17.57
CA PRO A 340 -6.73 -1.25 -16.91
C PRO A 340 -6.40 -0.80 -15.48
N LEU A 341 -6.89 0.37 -15.07
CA LEU A 341 -6.62 0.91 -13.74
C LEU A 341 -7.33 0.12 -12.64
N VAL A 342 -8.62 -0.16 -12.84
CA VAL A 342 -9.47 -0.89 -11.89
C VAL A 342 -9.63 -2.35 -12.31
N ASN A 343 -10.00 -3.20 -11.35
CA ASN A 343 -10.41 -4.56 -11.63
C ASN A 343 -11.80 -4.55 -12.31
N PRO A 344 -12.12 -5.46 -13.26
CA PRO A 344 -13.42 -5.43 -13.95
C PRO A 344 -14.57 -5.82 -13.02
N ILE A 345 -14.26 -6.50 -11.92
CA ILE A 345 -15.15 -6.81 -10.82
C ILE A 345 -14.53 -6.30 -9.52
N THR A 346 -15.37 -5.79 -8.63
CA THR A 346 -14.95 -5.28 -7.32
C THR A 346 -15.56 -6.19 -6.25
N PRO A 347 -15.04 -7.42 -6.10
CA PRO A 347 -15.59 -8.36 -5.15
C PRO A 347 -15.44 -7.84 -3.72
N THR A 348 -16.48 -8.04 -2.92
CA THR A 348 -16.48 -7.64 -1.52
C THR A 348 -16.78 -8.81 -0.60
N VAL A 349 -16.15 -8.78 0.57
CA VAL A 349 -16.54 -9.56 1.74
C VAL A 349 -16.69 -8.55 2.87
N ARG A 350 -17.87 -8.52 3.48
CA ARG A 350 -18.18 -7.60 4.58
C ARG A 350 -18.71 -8.38 5.77
N ILE A 351 -18.18 -8.08 6.95
CA ILE A 351 -18.80 -8.48 8.21
C ILE A 351 -19.97 -7.53 8.44
N THR A 352 -21.19 -8.05 8.45
CA THR A 352 -22.42 -7.25 8.54
C THR A 352 -23.03 -7.22 9.92
N GLY A 353 -22.72 -8.23 10.75
CA GLY A 353 -23.25 -8.32 12.10
C GLY A 353 -22.32 -9.11 13.02
N ILE A 354 -22.34 -8.74 14.30
CA ILE A 354 -21.74 -9.52 15.38
C ILE A 354 -22.82 -9.68 16.45
N ASP A 355 -23.18 -10.92 16.74
CA ASP A 355 -24.24 -11.30 17.70
C ASP A 355 -25.58 -10.58 17.45
N GLY A 356 -25.96 -10.48 16.16
CA GLY A 356 -27.20 -9.81 15.72
C GLY A 356 -27.14 -8.27 15.69
N ALA A 357 -26.11 -7.63 16.24
CA ALA A 357 -25.89 -6.20 16.13
C ALA A 357 -25.15 -5.83 14.84
N ALA A 358 -25.63 -4.82 14.11
CA ALA A 358 -25.02 -4.39 12.85
C ALA A 358 -23.64 -3.75 13.08
N THR A 359 -22.67 -4.09 12.23
CA THR A 359 -21.34 -3.48 12.26
C THR A 359 -21.35 -2.06 11.67
N PRO A 360 -20.42 -1.18 12.12
CA PRO A 360 -20.18 0.09 11.45
C PRO A 360 -19.86 -0.08 9.95
N ALA A 361 -20.13 0.97 9.16
CA ALA A 361 -19.82 0.95 7.73
C ALA A 361 -18.31 0.83 7.47
N ASP A 362 -17.52 1.61 8.21
CA ASP A 362 -16.06 1.66 8.14
C ASP A 362 -15.46 1.27 9.50
N PRO A 363 -15.35 -0.03 9.83
CA PRO A 363 -14.72 -0.46 11.07
C PRO A 363 -13.25 -0.02 11.08
N ILE A 364 -12.81 0.55 12.20
CA ILE A 364 -11.47 1.11 12.36
C ILE A 364 -10.45 -0.02 12.52
N GLY A 365 -10.87 -1.14 13.12
CA GLY A 365 -10.24 -2.46 13.07
C GLY A 365 -8.88 -2.62 13.76
N TYR A 366 -8.15 -1.55 14.11
CA TYR A 366 -6.78 -1.71 14.67
C TYR A 366 -6.16 -0.45 15.34
N ARG A 367 -6.92 0.62 15.64
CA ARG A 367 -6.36 1.88 16.19
C ARG A 367 -6.53 2.08 17.69
N ASN A 368 -6.58 1.00 18.48
CA ASN A 368 -6.99 1.06 19.89
C ASN A 368 -8.39 1.68 20.12
N ALA A 369 -9.22 1.72 19.09
CA ALA A 369 -10.63 2.09 19.16
C ALA A 369 -11.46 0.80 19.14
N ILE A 370 -12.54 0.79 19.93
CA ILE A 370 -13.51 -0.30 19.93
C ILE A 370 -14.62 0.07 18.95
N ASP A 371 -14.78 -0.74 17.91
CA ASP A 371 -15.82 -0.53 16.89
C ASP A 371 -17.22 -0.87 17.41
N MET A 372 -17.32 -1.89 18.27
CA MET A 372 -18.56 -2.29 18.94
C MET A 372 -18.28 -3.10 20.21
N ILE A 373 -19.25 -3.12 21.13
CA ILE A 373 -19.22 -3.90 22.37
C ILE A 373 -20.28 -5.00 22.25
N VAL A 374 -19.94 -6.20 22.73
CA VAL A 374 -20.86 -7.33 22.85
C VAL A 374 -21.12 -7.58 24.34
N ASP A 375 -22.34 -7.96 24.69
CA ASP A 375 -22.83 -7.94 26.08
C ASP A 375 -22.16 -8.98 27.00
N ALA A 376 -21.78 -10.14 26.47
CA ALA A 376 -21.18 -11.20 27.26
C ALA A 376 -20.20 -12.09 26.45
N PRO A 377 -19.18 -12.69 27.11
CA PRO A 377 -18.41 -13.79 26.57
C PRO A 377 -19.27 -15.02 26.25
N GLY A 378 -18.79 -15.89 25.36
CA GLY A 378 -19.45 -17.12 24.95
C GLY A 378 -19.47 -17.28 23.44
N VAL A 379 -20.46 -18.01 22.93
CA VAL A 379 -20.61 -18.24 21.49
C VAL A 379 -21.10 -16.97 20.80
N ILE A 380 -20.21 -16.29 20.08
CA ILE A 380 -20.47 -15.09 19.29
C ILE A 380 -20.58 -15.46 17.82
N GLN A 381 -21.70 -15.09 17.19
CA GLN A 381 -21.90 -15.24 15.74
C GLN A 381 -21.35 -14.03 14.98
N VAL A 382 -20.67 -14.29 13.87
CA VAL A 382 -20.16 -13.29 12.91
C VAL A 382 -20.90 -13.49 11.60
N ASP A 383 -21.70 -12.51 11.21
CA ASP A 383 -22.48 -12.51 9.98
C ASP A 383 -21.71 -11.87 8.83
N LEU A 384 -21.79 -12.48 7.65
CA LEU A 384 -21.09 -12.06 6.45
C LEU A 384 -22.07 -11.80 5.31
N ALA A 385 -21.74 -10.79 4.50
CA ALA A 385 -22.29 -10.60 3.17
C ALA A 385 -21.18 -10.45 2.15
N THR A 386 -21.38 -11.00 0.95
CA THR A 386 -20.44 -10.88 -0.17
C THR A 386 -21.14 -10.34 -1.41
N SER A 387 -20.37 -9.70 -2.29
CA SER A 387 -20.78 -9.34 -3.65
C SER A 387 -19.70 -9.76 -4.64
N ASP A 388 -20.09 -10.28 -5.80
CA ASP A 388 -19.19 -10.71 -6.89
C ASP A 388 -18.13 -11.74 -6.46
N VAL A 389 -18.41 -12.48 -5.37
CA VAL A 389 -17.65 -13.64 -4.93
C VAL A 389 -18.39 -14.90 -5.40
N PRO A 390 -17.75 -15.82 -6.15
CA PRO A 390 -18.43 -17.01 -6.66
C PRO A 390 -19.02 -17.88 -5.55
N ALA A 391 -20.23 -18.41 -5.78
CA ALA A 391 -20.81 -19.45 -4.93
C ALA A 391 -19.87 -20.67 -4.84
N GLY A 392 -19.84 -21.33 -3.68
CA GLY A 392 -18.89 -22.40 -3.38
C GLY A 392 -17.49 -21.92 -2.95
N THR A 393 -17.22 -20.62 -2.95
CA THR A 393 -15.99 -20.07 -2.37
C THR A 393 -16.02 -20.22 -0.85
N ASP A 394 -14.90 -20.66 -0.26
CA ASP A 394 -14.70 -20.63 1.18
C ASP A 394 -14.26 -19.23 1.63
N VAL A 395 -15.00 -18.66 2.58
CA VAL A 395 -14.61 -17.46 3.30
C VAL A 395 -13.97 -17.86 4.61
N GLN A 396 -12.71 -17.50 4.81
CA GLN A 396 -12.01 -17.65 6.07
C GLN A 396 -12.35 -16.47 6.97
N VAL A 397 -13.02 -16.73 8.09
CA VAL A 397 -13.23 -15.78 9.19
C VAL A 397 -12.18 -16.03 10.25
N THR A 398 -11.48 -14.99 10.69
CA THR A 398 -10.46 -15.08 11.73
C THR A 398 -10.75 -14.07 12.83
N VAL A 399 -10.79 -14.55 14.07
CA VAL A 399 -10.87 -13.71 15.27
C VAL A 399 -9.48 -13.69 15.91
N LYS A 400 -8.90 -12.49 16.02
CA LYS A 400 -7.57 -12.25 16.59
C LYS A 400 -7.73 -11.55 17.94
N PRO A 401 -7.38 -12.18 19.07
CA PRO A 401 -7.26 -11.48 20.34
C PRO A 401 -6.29 -10.32 20.19
N LYS A 402 -6.60 -9.18 20.82
CA LYS A 402 -5.71 -8.01 20.82
C LYS A 402 -4.33 -8.36 21.36
N VAL A 403 -4.29 -9.20 22.41
CA VAL A 403 -3.10 -9.74 23.07
C VAL A 403 -3.51 -11.01 23.85
N GLY A 404 -2.56 -11.84 24.24
CA GLY A 404 -2.75 -12.90 25.25
C GLY A 404 -3.23 -14.26 24.72
N ALA A 405 -3.63 -14.35 23.45
CA ALA A 405 -4.01 -15.64 22.86
C ALA A 405 -3.75 -15.69 21.35
N LEU A 406 -3.66 -16.93 20.84
CA LEU A 406 -3.55 -17.22 19.41
C LEU A 406 -4.88 -16.93 18.68
N PRO A 407 -4.83 -16.58 17.39
CA PRO A 407 -6.04 -16.35 16.61
C PRO A 407 -6.80 -17.65 16.35
N ALA A 408 -8.13 -17.56 16.25
CA ALA A 408 -9.01 -18.65 15.86
C ALA A 408 -9.59 -18.38 14.46
N SER A 409 -9.61 -19.40 13.60
CA SER A 409 -10.14 -19.27 12.25
C SER A 409 -11.18 -20.35 11.94
N GLN A 410 -12.18 -20.00 11.16
CA GLN A 410 -13.17 -20.93 10.58
C GLN A 410 -13.35 -20.62 9.11
N ASN A 411 -13.54 -21.67 8.29
CA ASN A 411 -13.92 -21.51 6.90
C ASN A 411 -15.43 -21.74 6.77
N VAL A 412 -16.11 -20.85 6.05
CA VAL A 412 -17.53 -20.95 5.75
C VAL A 412 -17.73 -20.90 4.24
N THR A 413 -18.36 -21.94 3.69
CA THR A 413 -18.63 -22.04 2.26
C THR A 413 -19.86 -21.22 1.88
N LEU A 414 -19.74 -20.37 0.86
CA LEU A 414 -20.86 -19.57 0.33
C LEU A 414 -21.86 -20.46 -0.41
N THR A 415 -23.00 -20.74 0.22
CA THR A 415 -24.07 -21.59 -0.34
C THR A 415 -25.38 -20.82 -0.56
N SER A 416 -25.63 -19.77 0.23
CA SER A 416 -26.84 -18.94 0.17
C SER A 416 -26.64 -17.72 -0.73
N CYS A 417 -26.65 -17.92 -2.06
CA CYS A 417 -26.35 -16.87 -3.03
C CYS A 417 -27.56 -16.53 -3.91
N THR A 418 -27.85 -15.23 -4.09
CA THR A 418 -28.87 -14.70 -5.01
C THR A 418 -28.27 -13.55 -5.82
N SER A 419 -28.32 -13.65 -7.15
CA SER A 419 -27.87 -12.59 -8.06
C SER A 419 -26.45 -12.06 -7.80
N GLY A 420 -25.50 -12.94 -7.45
CA GLY A 420 -24.10 -12.58 -7.19
C GLY A 420 -23.80 -12.06 -5.78
N SER A 421 -24.82 -11.99 -4.91
CA SER A 421 -24.65 -11.70 -3.48
C SER A 421 -24.87 -12.96 -2.66
N CYS A 422 -24.00 -13.22 -1.68
CA CYS A 422 -24.14 -14.36 -0.77
C CYS A 422 -24.13 -13.92 0.69
N THR A 423 -24.76 -14.71 1.56
CA THR A 423 -24.64 -14.57 3.01
C THR A 423 -24.05 -15.83 3.63
N ALA A 424 -23.35 -15.66 4.76
CA ALA A 424 -22.73 -16.72 5.52
C ALA A 424 -22.58 -16.30 6.99
N ALA A 425 -22.36 -17.26 7.89
CA ALA A 425 -22.10 -16.99 9.30
C ALA A 425 -21.07 -17.96 9.87
N ALA A 426 -20.25 -17.47 10.80
CA ALA A 426 -19.29 -18.26 11.59
C ALA A 426 -19.55 -18.02 13.08
N SER A 427 -19.26 -19.00 13.95
CA SER A 427 -19.50 -18.88 15.39
C SER A 427 -18.25 -19.21 16.18
N PHE A 428 -17.84 -18.32 17.08
CA PHE A 428 -16.64 -18.47 17.90
C PHE A 428 -17.00 -18.42 19.38
N ASP A 429 -16.46 -19.34 20.18
CA ASP A 429 -16.55 -19.26 21.64
C ASP A 429 -15.44 -18.33 22.16
N LEU A 430 -15.81 -17.10 22.51
CA LEU A 430 -14.89 -16.02 22.84
C LEU A 430 -14.94 -15.71 24.34
N ALA A 431 -13.76 -15.71 24.98
CA ALA A 431 -13.60 -15.22 26.34
C ALA A 431 -13.75 -13.68 26.40
N ALA A 432 -13.85 -13.13 27.61
CA ALA A 432 -13.83 -11.68 27.80
C ALA A 432 -12.54 -11.07 27.24
N GLY A 433 -12.65 -10.04 26.40
CA GLY A 433 -11.50 -9.39 25.80
C GLY A 433 -11.85 -8.52 24.61
N ALA A 434 -10.81 -7.92 24.02
CA ALA A 434 -10.92 -7.19 22.76
C ALA A 434 -10.37 -8.05 21.63
N TYR A 435 -11.09 -8.07 20.50
CA TYR A 435 -10.77 -8.89 19.35
C TYR A 435 -10.83 -8.06 18.07
N ILE A 436 -10.06 -8.50 17.08
CA ILE A 436 -10.12 -8.01 15.70
C ILE A 436 -10.68 -9.15 14.86
N VAL A 437 -11.73 -8.88 14.10
CA VAL A 437 -12.36 -9.87 13.22
C VAL A 437 -12.02 -9.53 11.77
N GLU A 438 -11.50 -10.50 11.05
CA GLU A 438 -11.17 -10.39 9.63
C GLU A 438 -11.91 -11.48 8.85
N ALA A 439 -12.35 -11.15 7.64
CA ALA A 439 -12.95 -12.10 6.71
C ALA A 439 -12.25 -12.01 5.35
N ARG A 440 -11.88 -13.15 4.77
CA ARG A 440 -11.17 -13.22 3.50
C ARG A 440 -11.71 -14.34 2.62
N ALA A 441 -12.02 -13.99 1.38
CA ALA A 441 -12.25 -14.96 0.30
C ALA A 441 -11.02 -15.03 -0.61
N THR A 442 -10.68 -16.22 -1.09
CA THR A 442 -9.68 -16.41 -2.15
C THR A 442 -10.28 -17.25 -3.25
N PHE A 443 -10.33 -16.69 -4.45
CA PHE A 443 -10.92 -17.35 -5.62
C PHE A 443 -10.22 -16.87 -6.89
N GLN A 444 -10.41 -17.63 -7.98
CA GLN A 444 -10.00 -17.20 -9.31
C GLN A 444 -11.18 -16.55 -10.01
N THR A 445 -10.95 -15.40 -10.62
CA THR A 445 -11.93 -14.79 -11.51
C THR A 445 -11.97 -15.61 -12.81
N PRO A 446 -13.15 -15.97 -13.34
CA PRO A 446 -13.29 -16.72 -14.60
C PRO A 446 -12.55 -16.09 -15.78
#